data_AF-A0A527ZC60-F1
#
_entry.id   AF-A0A527ZC60-F1
#
_cell.length_a   1.000
_cell.length_b   1.000
_cell.length_c   1.000
_cell.angle_alpha   90.00
_cell.angle_beta   90.00
_cell.angle_gamma   90.00
#
_symmetry.space_group_name_H-M   'P 1'
#
loop_
_entity.id
_entity.type
_entity.pdbx_description
1 polymer ?
#
loop_
_entity_poly.entity_id
_entity_poly.type
_entity_poly.pdbx_seq_one_letter_code
_entity_poly.pdbx_strand_id
1 'polypeptide(L)'
;SNEHLHAPGTLTLPAATLIEAWTELGLSIARAGVRKLIVVNSHGGNEEIMGIITRELRVRAKMLAVKTSWQRFGRPAGMYT
;
A
#
# COMPACT_ATOMS: atom_id res chain seq x y z
N SER A 1 -5.03 -8.69 -6.34
CA SER A 1 -4.18 -8.72 -7.53
C SER A 1 -4.88 -9.47 -8.64
N ASN A 2 -4.78 -8.96 -9.86
CA ASN A 2 -5.32 -9.65 -11.04
C ASN A 2 -4.65 -11.00 -11.30
N GLU A 3 -3.47 -11.27 -10.73
CA GLU A 3 -2.77 -12.56 -10.82
C GLU A 3 -3.57 -13.74 -10.22
N HIS A 4 -4.53 -13.46 -9.34
CA HIS A 4 -5.33 -14.47 -8.63
C HIS A 4 -6.78 -14.57 -9.13
N LEU A 5 -7.14 -13.90 -10.23
CA LEU A 5 -8.52 -13.90 -10.74
C LEU A 5 -9.04 -15.30 -11.12
N HIS A 6 -8.15 -16.25 -11.39
CA HIS A 6 -8.50 -17.62 -11.71
C HIS A 6 -9.09 -18.39 -10.50
N ALA A 7 -8.84 -17.95 -9.27
CA ALA A 7 -9.30 -18.62 -8.06
C ALA A 7 -10.70 -18.11 -7.63
N PRO A 8 -11.71 -19.00 -7.49
CA PRO A 8 -13.02 -18.60 -6.98
C PRO A 8 -12.93 -17.95 -5.60
N GLY A 9 -13.67 -16.86 -5.41
CA GLY A 9 -13.66 -16.07 -4.17
C GLY A 9 -12.64 -14.93 -4.13
N THR A 10 -11.73 -14.83 -5.12
CA THR A 10 -10.83 -13.67 -5.23
C THR A 10 -11.61 -12.40 -5.52
N LEU A 11 -11.51 -11.43 -4.61
CA LEU A 11 -11.94 -10.06 -4.84
C LEU A 11 -10.70 -9.19 -5.07
N THR A 12 -10.72 -8.39 -6.12
CA THR A 12 -9.61 -7.48 -6.44
C THR A 12 -10.16 -6.19 -7.06
N LEU A 13 -9.49 -5.08 -6.78
CA LEU A 13 -9.73 -3.82 -7.48
C LEU A 13 -8.79 -3.70 -8.69
N PRO A 14 -9.21 -3.03 -9.78
CA PRO A 14 -8.29 -2.59 -10.83
C PRO A 14 -7.21 -1.68 -10.24
N ALA A 15 -6.00 -1.71 -10.82
CA ALA A 15 -4.88 -0.92 -10.32
C ALA A 15 -5.18 0.58 -10.25
N ALA A 16 -5.81 1.14 -11.29
CA ALA A 16 -6.19 2.55 -11.34
C ALA A 16 -7.14 2.93 -10.19
N THR A 17 -8.19 2.13 -9.97
CA THR A 17 -9.14 2.32 -8.87
C THR A 17 -8.46 2.28 -7.51
N LEU A 18 -7.52 1.33 -7.30
CA LEU A 18 -6.80 1.22 -6.03
C LEU A 18 -5.87 2.42 -5.79
N ILE A 19 -5.17 2.88 -6.83
CA ILE A 19 -4.31 4.07 -6.77
C ILE A 19 -5.13 5.30 -6.37
N GLU A 20 -6.26 5.54 -7.04
CA GLU A 20 -7.13 6.69 -6.75
C GLU A 20 -7.68 6.62 -5.32
N ALA A 21 -8.28 5.50 -4.95
CA ALA A 21 -8.89 5.32 -3.63
C ALA A 21 -7.88 5.51 -2.49
N TRP A 22 -6.69 4.92 -2.61
CA TRP A 22 -5.67 5.04 -1.57
C TRP A 22 -5.01 6.42 -1.54
N THR A 23 -4.87 7.09 -2.69
CA THR A 23 -4.38 8.47 -2.73
C THR A 23 -5.36 9.40 -2.03
N GLU A 24 -6.66 9.29 -2.31
CA GLU A 24 -7.68 10.12 -1.65
C GLU A 24 -7.81 9.81 -0.16
N LEU A 25 -7.65 8.56 0.26
CA LEU A 25 -7.55 8.20 1.67
C LEU A 25 -6.35 8.89 2.34
N GLY A 26 -5.17 8.83 1.72
CA GLY A 26 -3.97 9.49 2.23
C GLY A 26 -4.09 11.02 2.29
N LEU A 27 -4.77 11.64 1.32
CA LEU A 27 -5.04 13.07 1.33
C LEU A 27 -6.06 13.45 2.42
N SER A 28 -7.04 12.59 2.69
CA SER A 28 -7.96 12.76 3.82
C SER A 28 -7.22 12.73 5.15
N ILE A 29 -6.28 11.80 5.31
CA ILE A 29 -5.38 11.73 6.48
C ILE A 29 -4.54 13.01 6.59
N ALA A 30 -4.02 13.53 5.47
CA ALA A 30 -3.30 14.80 5.45
C ALA A 30 -4.18 15.98 5.92
N ARG A 31 -5.42 16.06 5.41
CA ARG A 31 -6.39 17.10 5.78
C ARG A 31 -6.76 17.04 7.27
N ALA A 32 -6.71 15.87 7.88
CA ALA A 32 -6.89 15.69 9.33
C ALA A 32 -5.67 16.16 10.17
N GLY A 33 -4.61 16.68 9.53
CA GLY A 33 -3.43 17.23 10.21
C GLY A 33 -2.28 16.22 10.40
N VAL A 34 -2.45 14.97 9.98
CA VAL A 34 -1.38 13.96 10.06
C VAL A 34 -0.35 14.21 8.96
N ARG A 35 0.94 14.21 9.31
CA ARG A 35 2.04 14.53 8.37
C ARG A 35 3.02 13.39 8.12
N LYS A 36 2.84 12.25 8.79
CA LYS A 36 3.65 11.04 8.63
C LYS A 36 2.73 9.84 8.45
N LEU A 37 2.97 9.04 7.40
CA LEU A 37 2.17 7.86 7.07
C LEU A 37 3.08 6.70 6.69
N ILE A 38 2.80 5.52 7.25
CA ILE A 38 3.45 4.27 6.85
C ILE A 38 2.36 3.36 6.26
N VAL A 39 2.56 2.92 5.02
CA VAL A 39 1.72 1.91 4.39
C VAL A 39 2.39 0.55 4.55
N VAL A 40 1.72 -0.36 5.26
CA VAL A 40 2.22 -1.72 5.53
C VAL A 40 1.38 -2.72 4.74
N ASN A 41 2.02 -3.52 3.89
CA ASN A 41 1.34 -4.42 2.97
C ASN A 41 1.67 -5.90 3.21
N SER A 42 0.67 -6.75 3.02
CA SER A 42 0.75 -8.21 3.11
C SER A 42 0.69 -8.92 1.75
N HIS A 43 0.40 -8.21 0.67
CA HIS A 43 0.12 -8.82 -0.62
C HIS A 43 1.02 -8.28 -1.74
N GLY A 44 1.86 -9.15 -2.32
CA GLY A 44 2.91 -8.77 -3.28
C GLY A 44 2.42 -7.91 -4.45
N GLY A 45 1.25 -8.20 -5.02
CA GLY A 45 0.69 -7.45 -6.15
C GLY A 45 0.39 -5.97 -5.89
N ASN A 46 0.41 -5.52 -4.63
CA ASN A 46 0.20 -4.10 -4.28
C ASN A 46 1.51 -3.28 -4.19
N GLU A 47 2.69 -3.91 -4.33
CA GLU A 47 3.98 -3.29 -4.04
C GLU A 47 4.25 -2.05 -4.90
N GLU A 48 3.97 -2.11 -6.21
CA GLU A 48 4.16 -0.98 -7.13
C GLU A 48 3.14 0.14 -6.89
N ILE A 49 1.89 -0.23 -6.59
CA ILE A 49 0.81 0.72 -6.29
C ILE A 49 1.17 1.56 -5.05
N MET A 50 1.71 0.93 -4.00
CA MET A 50 2.23 1.66 -2.83
C MET A 50 3.33 2.67 -3.18
N GLY A 51 4.16 2.35 -4.17
CA GLY A 51 5.22 3.27 -4.64
C GLY A 51 4.61 4.54 -5.23
N ILE A 52 3.58 4.38 -6.06
CA ILE A 52 2.84 5.48 -6.67
C ILE A 52 2.17 6.32 -5.59
N ILE A 53 1.34 5.72 -4.73
CA ILE A 53 0.54 6.48 -3.76
C ILE A 53 1.42 7.22 -2.74
N THR A 54 2.51 6.62 -2.26
CA THR A 54 3.41 7.31 -1.31
C THR A 54 4.15 8.47 -1.96
N ARG A 55 4.49 8.38 -3.25
CA ARG A 55 5.05 9.51 -4.00
C ARG A 55 4.02 10.64 -4.15
N GLU A 56 2.79 10.32 -4.55
CA GLU A 56 1.72 11.32 -4.69
C GLU A 56 1.47 12.07 -3.39
N LEU A 57 1.44 11.38 -2.24
CA LEU A 57 1.25 12.01 -0.93
C LEU A 57 2.44 12.91 -0.52
N ARG A 58 3.68 12.52 -0.87
CA ARG A 58 4.85 13.39 -0.65
C ARG A 58 4.74 14.67 -1.47
N VAL A 59 4.35 14.56 -2.74
CA VAL A 59 4.26 15.71 -3.66
C VAL A 59 3.07 16.61 -3.32
N ARG A 60 1.86 16.05 -3.25
CA ARG A 60 0.60 16.80 -3.12
C ARG A 60 0.35 17.31 -1.70
N ALA A 61 0.78 16.56 -0.67
CA ALA A 61 0.50 16.88 0.73
C ALA A 61 1.74 17.21 1.57
N LYS A 62 2.93 17.25 0.96
CA LYS A 62 4.21 17.44 1.68
C LYS A 62 4.34 16.50 2.88
N MET A 63 3.81 15.28 2.75
CA MET A 63 3.74 14.28 3.82
C MET A 63 5.00 13.40 3.80
N LEU A 64 5.50 13.00 4.96
CA LEU A 64 6.42 11.86 5.04
C LEU A 64 5.62 10.57 4.91
N ALA A 65 5.35 10.16 3.67
CA ALA A 65 4.71 8.89 3.37
C ALA A 65 5.76 7.84 3.00
N VAL A 66 5.73 6.65 3.59
CA VAL A 66 6.65 5.55 3.28
C VAL A 66 5.90 4.22 3.16
N LYS A 67 6.46 3.27 2.41
CA LYS A 67 5.89 1.93 2.22
C LYS A 67 6.81 0.85 2.78
N THR A 68 6.22 -0.23 3.28
CA THR A 68 6.92 -1.45 3.63
C THR A 68 5.99 -2.65 3.46
N SER A 69 6.56 -3.84 3.38
CA SER A 69 5.81 -5.09 3.43
C SER A 69 6.22 -5.87 4.67
N TRP A 70 5.31 -6.71 5.20
CA TRP A 70 5.60 -7.51 6.39
C TRP A 70 6.88 -8.35 6.24
N GLN A 71 7.14 -8.85 5.04
CA GLN A 71 8.32 -9.65 4.73
C GLN A 71 9.65 -8.88 4.89
N ARG A 72 9.64 -7.54 4.91
CA ARG A 72 10.85 -6.73 5.12
C ARG A 72 11.33 -6.67 6.57
N PHE A 73 10.49 -7.03 7.54
CA PHE A 73 10.86 -7.06 8.96
C PHE A 73 11.61 -8.34 9.36
N GLY A 74 11.97 -9.18 8.39
CA GLY A 74 12.53 -10.50 8.64
C GLY A 74 11.46 -11.50 9.04
N ARG A 75 11.91 -12.69 9.45
CA ARG A 75 11.06 -13.79 9.88
C ARG A 75 11.52 -14.23 11.26
N PRO A 76 10.61 -14.66 12.16
CA PRO A 76 11.00 -15.27 13.42
C PRO A 76 12.00 -16.41 13.21
N ALA A 77 12.94 -16.55 14.15
CA ALA A 77 13.87 -17.67 14.16
C ALA A 77 13.09 -18.99 14.15
N GLY A 78 13.47 -19.93 13.27
CA GLY A 78 12.81 -21.24 13.15
C GLY A 78 11.46 -21.24 12.41
N MET A 79 11.01 -20.14 11.80
CA MET A 79 9.73 -20.09 11.08
C MET A 79 9.70 -20.96 9.81
N TYR A 80 10.85 -21.13 9.15
CA TYR A 80 11.00 -21.99 7.98
C TYR A 80 12.12 -22.99 8.28
N THR A 81 11.80 -24.27 8.19
CA THR A 81 12.73 -25.41 8.22
C THR A 81 12.98 -25.91 6.81
#